data_AF-A0A348Y7B9-F1
#
_entry.id   AF-A0A348Y7B9-F1
#
_cell.length_a   1.000
_cell.length_b   1.000
_cell.length_c   1.000
_cell.angle_alpha   90.00
_cell.angle_beta   90.00
_cell.angle_gamma   90.00
#
_symmetry.space_group_name_H-M   'P 1'
#
loop_
_entity.id
_entity.type
_entity.pdbx_description
1 polymer ?
#
loop_
_entity_poly.entity_id
_entity_poly.type
_entity_poly.pdbx_seq_one_letter_code
_entity_poly.pdbx_strand_id
1 'polypeptide(L)'
;GLISRWLVLPPLSLLVMTVYANQQSLTTTPTLYILPTGDHYISAALLQYPIVNDKDAKNSSWLFLADHRPSSTKTKTMPSNLTLDKFSAILEQQLGSLSVNKLEGIVVQSSSSGVTDARVYDKKSSAVSPNDSELLPMIVAQLSQKLPVSQYWQAGRSERWSALQQAYKVTTDSQKTATISAQRCESGKIWQLANGDLTLQAITGWSKIEDASVWDCTLAIDSSTPIRVLKYQADDPLKSLPAISQTLMSKIQPLTDQANISQSRLILNADTHERVWQMWSLLCSVDSTNHNIAINRTIWLGHSTSHISNEVISQQQIDEIITYDSKPLEVALSSDALIREGD
;
A
#
# COMPACT_ATOMS: atom_id res chain seq x y z
N GLY A 1 27.87 -42.34 53.31
CA GLY A 1 26.95 -41.26 52.88
C GLY A 1 27.37 -40.80 51.51
N LEU A 2 26.57 -41.16 50.51
CA LEU A 2 26.35 -40.57 49.18
C LEU A 2 27.50 -39.85 48.46
N ILE A 3 28.00 -40.50 47.40
CA ILE A 3 28.68 -39.91 46.24
C ILE A 3 27.69 -39.94 45.06
N SER A 4 27.86 -38.99 44.12
CA SER A 4 27.28 -38.83 42.77
C SER A 4 26.18 -37.77 42.69
N ARG A 5 26.51 -36.55 42.20
CA ARG A 5 26.68 -36.13 40.79
C ARG A 5 25.42 -36.31 39.96
N TRP A 6 24.58 -35.28 39.83
CA TRP A 6 23.84 -34.93 38.62
C TRP A 6 23.44 -33.43 38.73
N LEU A 7 24.40 -32.54 38.48
CA LEU A 7 24.10 -31.15 38.12
C LEU A 7 23.88 -31.13 36.62
N VAL A 8 22.61 -31.24 36.21
CA VAL A 8 22.20 -30.95 34.83
C VAL A 8 22.21 -29.44 34.69
N LEU A 9 23.34 -28.90 34.23
CA LEU A 9 23.38 -27.57 33.64
C LEU A 9 22.72 -27.69 32.25
N PRO A 10 21.62 -26.98 31.95
CA PRO A 10 21.21 -26.85 30.58
C PRO A 10 22.31 -26.10 29.81
N PRO A 11 22.65 -26.54 28.57
CA PRO A 11 23.68 -25.90 27.79
C PRO A 11 23.27 -24.45 27.50
N LEU A 12 24.07 -23.52 28.00
CA LEU A 12 24.15 -22.12 27.59
C LEU A 12 24.73 -22.08 26.16
N SER A 13 24.01 -22.68 25.21
CA SER A 13 24.36 -22.62 23.79
C SER A 13 23.50 -21.57 23.11
N LEU A 14 24.19 -20.49 22.76
CA LEU A 14 23.90 -19.55 21.68
C LEU A 14 22.77 -18.55 21.93
N LEU A 15 23.05 -17.67 22.88
CA LEU A 15 22.68 -16.26 22.80
C LEU A 15 23.45 -15.62 21.62
N VAL A 16 22.97 -15.86 20.41
CA VAL A 16 23.33 -15.08 19.21
C VAL A 16 22.04 -14.76 18.48
N MET A 17 21.14 -14.02 19.14
CA MET A 17 20.38 -13.05 18.39
C MET A 17 21.40 -12.01 17.95
N THR A 18 21.84 -12.10 16.70
CA THR A 18 22.41 -10.95 16.01
C THR A 18 21.31 -9.89 16.01
N VAL A 19 21.35 -9.03 17.02
CA VAL A 19 20.65 -7.75 17.03
C VAL A 19 21.32 -6.91 15.93
N TYR A 20 20.97 -7.18 14.68
CA TYR A 20 21.07 -6.20 13.60
C TYR A 20 19.94 -5.20 13.78
N ALA A 21 19.96 -4.51 14.91
CA ALA A 21 19.06 -3.41 15.20
C ALA A 21 19.89 -2.33 15.87
N ASN A 22 20.87 -1.77 15.14
CA ASN A 22 21.44 -0.49 15.60
C ASN A 22 22.19 0.36 14.56
N GLN A 23 21.95 0.22 13.26
CA GLN A 23 22.54 1.15 12.27
C GLN A 23 21.65 1.41 11.05
N GLN A 24 20.33 1.41 11.19
CA GLN A 24 19.55 2.27 10.31
C GLN A 24 19.88 3.70 10.75
N SER A 25 20.88 4.28 10.08
CA SER A 25 21.03 5.72 9.97
C SER A 25 19.64 6.30 9.88
N LEU A 26 19.25 7.15 10.83
CA LEU A 26 18.00 7.88 10.82
C LEU A 26 17.88 8.52 9.43
N THR A 27 17.13 7.89 8.54
CA THR A 27 16.84 8.47 7.24
C THR A 27 15.88 9.60 7.53
N THR A 28 16.42 10.81 7.63
CA THR A 28 15.65 12.05 7.78
C THR A 28 14.79 12.34 6.55
N THR A 29 14.96 11.56 5.49
CA THR A 29 14.16 11.63 4.27
C THR A 29 13.03 10.61 4.30
N PRO A 30 11.77 11.04 4.12
CA PRO A 30 10.65 10.13 3.91
C PRO A 30 10.95 9.17 2.77
N THR A 31 10.70 7.88 3.00
CA THR A 31 11.02 6.84 2.03
C THR A 31 9.84 5.90 1.86
N LEU A 32 9.42 5.68 0.61
CA LEU A 32 8.48 4.64 0.23
C LEU A 32 9.25 3.48 -0.40
N TYR A 33 9.21 2.33 0.27
CA TYR A 33 9.78 1.07 -0.19
C TYR A 33 8.74 0.27 -0.96
N ILE A 34 9.02 -0.04 -2.22
CA ILE A 34 8.29 -1.04 -3.00
C ILE A 34 8.76 -2.42 -2.54
N LEU A 35 7.86 -3.17 -1.92
CA LEU A 35 8.10 -4.45 -1.29
C LEU A 35 7.85 -5.59 -2.30
N PRO A 36 8.81 -6.49 -2.56
CA PRO A 36 8.61 -7.60 -3.47
C PRO A 36 7.66 -8.62 -2.85
N THR A 37 6.55 -8.86 -3.54
CA THR A 37 5.52 -9.83 -3.13
C THR A 37 5.76 -11.21 -3.74
N GLY A 38 6.45 -11.28 -4.88
CA GLY A 38 6.60 -12.50 -5.68
C GLY A 38 5.40 -12.79 -6.58
N ASP A 39 4.41 -11.89 -6.64
CA ASP A 39 3.30 -11.91 -7.58
C ASP A 39 3.33 -10.66 -8.46
N HIS A 40 3.00 -10.82 -9.74
CA HIS A 40 3.08 -9.74 -10.70
C HIS A 40 2.00 -8.67 -10.54
N TYR A 41 0.85 -9.00 -9.98
CA TYR A 41 -0.31 -8.12 -9.89
C TYR A 41 -0.62 -7.70 -8.46
N ILE A 42 -0.08 -8.38 -7.45
CA ILE A 42 -0.19 -7.93 -6.06
C ILE A 42 1.03 -7.08 -5.71
N SER A 43 0.79 -5.80 -5.40
CA SER A 43 1.85 -4.88 -4.93
C SER A 43 1.76 -4.65 -3.44
N ALA A 44 2.91 -4.48 -2.80
CA ALA A 44 3.03 -3.96 -1.44
C ALA A 44 4.00 -2.77 -1.43
N ALA A 45 3.67 -1.73 -0.67
CA ALA A 45 4.54 -0.59 -0.46
C ALA A 45 4.52 -0.13 1.00
N LEU A 46 5.67 0.22 1.55
CA LEU A 46 5.80 0.75 2.90
C LEU A 46 6.34 2.18 2.85
N LEU A 47 5.53 3.16 3.27
CA LEU A 47 6.00 4.50 3.56
C LEU A 47 6.54 4.53 4.99
N GLN A 48 7.78 5.00 5.16
CA GLN A 48 8.35 5.37 6.45
C GLN A 48 8.62 6.87 6.45
N TYR A 49 7.90 7.58 7.31
CA TYR A 49 8.04 9.02 7.50
C TYR A 49 8.71 9.32 8.85
N PRO A 50 9.91 9.94 8.86
CA PRO A 50 10.59 10.29 10.10
C PRO A 50 9.89 11.45 10.81
N ILE A 51 9.50 11.23 12.06
CA ILE A 51 9.00 12.26 12.97
C ILE A 51 10.17 12.69 13.85
N VAL A 52 10.70 13.88 13.57
CA VAL A 52 11.77 14.47 14.37
C VAL A 52 11.14 15.20 15.57
N ASN A 53 11.22 14.58 16.75
CA ASN A 53 10.94 15.25 18.02
C ASN A 53 12.21 15.22 18.87
N ASP A 54 12.46 16.29 19.65
CA ASP A 54 13.67 16.55 20.45
C ASP A 54 14.14 15.43 21.40
N LYS A 55 13.37 14.35 21.58
CA LYS A 55 13.64 13.31 22.59
C LYS A 55 13.63 11.87 22.08
N ASP A 56 13.05 11.57 20.91
CA ASP A 56 13.05 10.24 20.30
C ASP A 56 12.74 10.36 18.80
N ALA A 57 13.60 9.79 17.94
CA ALA A 57 13.26 9.61 16.53
C ALA A 57 12.26 8.47 16.39
N LYS A 58 11.08 8.76 15.85
CA LYS A 58 10.03 7.77 15.60
C LYS A 58 9.61 7.85 14.14
N ASN A 59 9.24 6.74 13.54
CA ASN A 59 8.73 6.73 12.17
C ASN A 59 7.21 6.50 12.19
N SER A 60 6.46 7.30 11.44
CA SER A 60 5.10 6.93 11.03
C SER A 60 5.21 5.98 9.85
N SER A 61 4.71 4.75 10.01
CA SER A 61 4.81 3.71 8.98
C SER A 61 3.43 3.36 8.43
N TRP A 62 3.27 3.47 7.11
CA TRP A 62 2.03 3.13 6.40
C TRP A 62 2.28 2.04 5.37
N LEU A 63 1.50 0.97 5.42
CA LEU A 63 1.55 -0.14 4.48
C LEU A 63 0.40 -0.03 3.46
N PHE A 64 0.71 -0.08 2.18
CA PHE A 64 -0.24 -0.07 1.09
C PHE A 64 -0.21 -1.42 0.38
N LEU A 65 -1.36 -2.06 0.26
CA LEU A 65 -1.53 -3.35 -0.40
C LEU A 65 -2.56 -3.20 -1.51
N ALA A 66 -2.25 -3.69 -2.71
CA ALA A 66 -3.16 -3.59 -3.85
C ALA A 66 -3.13 -4.85 -4.72
N ASP A 67 -4.29 -5.22 -5.26
CA ASP A 67 -4.44 -6.21 -6.32
C ASP A 67 -4.81 -5.51 -7.62
N HIS A 68 -3.88 -5.53 -8.58
CA HIS A 68 -3.96 -4.86 -9.88
C HIS A 68 -4.52 -5.77 -10.98
N ARG A 69 -5.20 -6.88 -10.65
CA ARG A 69 -5.88 -7.72 -11.64
C ARG A 69 -7.17 -7.04 -12.14
N PRO A 70 -7.33 -6.85 -13.47
CA PRO A 70 -8.54 -6.24 -14.03
C PRO A 70 -9.81 -7.00 -13.65
N SER A 71 -10.85 -6.28 -13.23
CA SER A 71 -12.13 -6.82 -12.75
C SER A 71 -12.84 -7.76 -13.73
N SER A 72 -12.68 -7.57 -15.04
CA SER A 72 -13.31 -8.37 -16.11
C SER A 72 -12.64 -9.73 -16.36
N THR A 73 -11.39 -9.93 -15.91
CA THR A 73 -10.57 -11.13 -16.20
C THR A 73 -10.03 -11.85 -14.97
N LYS A 74 -10.47 -11.46 -13.76
CA LYS A 74 -9.82 -11.77 -12.46
C LYS A 74 -9.42 -13.23 -12.20
N THR A 75 -10.06 -14.24 -12.79
CA THR A 75 -9.90 -15.63 -12.32
C THR A 75 -9.59 -16.68 -13.39
N LYS A 76 -9.65 -16.36 -14.69
CA LYS A 76 -9.42 -17.37 -15.75
C LYS A 76 -8.04 -17.33 -16.39
N THR A 77 -7.36 -16.18 -16.39
CA THR A 77 -6.11 -16.00 -17.15
C THR A 77 -4.92 -15.51 -16.33
N MET A 78 -5.11 -15.12 -15.06
CA MET A 78 -4.06 -14.51 -14.23
C MET A 78 -4.09 -15.00 -12.75
N PRO A 79 -3.96 -16.31 -12.48
CA PRO A 79 -4.04 -16.85 -11.12
C PRO A 79 -2.89 -16.37 -10.23
N SER A 80 -3.20 -16.15 -8.95
CA SER A 80 -2.20 -15.92 -7.89
C SER A 80 -1.62 -17.25 -7.40
N ASN A 81 -0.30 -17.30 -7.21
CA ASN A 81 0.34 -18.38 -6.44
C ASN A 81 0.63 -17.97 -4.99
N LEU A 82 0.24 -16.76 -4.58
CA LEU A 82 0.39 -16.31 -3.20
C LEU A 82 -0.70 -16.89 -2.32
N THR A 83 -0.27 -17.63 -1.31
CA THR A 83 -1.10 -18.06 -0.19
C THR A 83 -1.01 -17.06 0.96
N LEU A 84 -1.99 -17.09 1.85
CA LEU A 84 -2.02 -16.27 3.06
C LEU A 84 -0.72 -16.41 3.86
N ASP A 85 -0.34 -17.64 4.21
CA ASP A 85 0.85 -17.91 5.04
C ASP A 85 2.14 -17.42 4.38
N LYS A 86 2.30 -17.68 3.07
CA LYS A 86 3.50 -17.28 2.33
C LYS A 86 3.61 -15.77 2.27
N PHE A 87 2.52 -15.07 1.95
CA PHE A 87 2.57 -13.63 1.81
C PHE A 87 2.68 -12.91 3.15
N SER A 88 2.00 -13.39 4.21
CA SER A 88 2.20 -12.89 5.57
C SER A 88 3.64 -13.05 6.03
N ALA A 89 4.26 -14.22 5.82
CA ALA A 89 5.65 -14.46 6.22
C ALA A 89 6.63 -13.52 5.47
N ILE A 90 6.42 -13.31 4.17
CA ILE A 90 7.22 -12.37 3.37
C ILE A 90 7.10 -10.95 3.94
N LEU A 91 5.88 -10.46 4.18
CA LEU A 91 5.67 -9.11 4.72
C LEU A 91 6.23 -8.97 6.12
N GLU A 92 6.01 -9.93 7.02
CA GLU A 92 6.55 -9.91 8.38
C GLU A 92 8.09 -9.83 8.37
N GLN A 93 8.75 -10.61 7.51
CA GLN A 93 10.20 -10.58 7.37
C GLN A 93 10.70 -9.21 6.85
N GLN A 94 10.04 -8.65 5.84
CA GLN A 94 10.44 -7.37 5.24
C GLN A 94 10.14 -6.16 6.16
N LEU A 95 9.03 -6.19 6.88
CA LEU A 95 8.72 -5.17 7.89
C LEU A 95 9.72 -5.24 9.05
N GLY A 96 10.10 -6.46 9.48
CA GLY A 96 11.11 -6.68 10.51
C GLY A 96 12.50 -6.19 10.11
N SER A 97 12.95 -6.45 8.87
CA SER A 97 14.23 -5.96 8.36
C SER A 97 14.27 -4.44 8.20
N LEU A 98 13.12 -3.82 7.94
CA LEU A 98 12.93 -2.37 7.91
C LEU A 98 12.68 -1.77 9.31
N SER A 99 12.84 -2.57 10.38
CA SER A 99 12.68 -2.18 11.77
C SER A 99 11.30 -1.58 12.10
N VAL A 100 10.25 -2.03 11.39
CA VAL A 100 8.86 -1.64 11.66
C VAL A 100 8.32 -2.44 12.84
N ASN A 101 8.14 -1.77 13.97
CA ASN A 101 7.56 -2.35 15.19
C ASN A 101 6.11 -1.92 15.46
N LYS A 102 5.59 -0.97 14.68
CA LYS A 102 4.20 -0.49 14.68
C LYS A 102 3.86 0.05 13.30
N LEU A 103 2.63 -0.17 12.85
CA LEU A 103 2.04 0.55 11.72
C LEU A 103 1.08 1.63 12.22
N GLU A 104 1.23 2.83 11.66
CA GLU A 104 0.23 3.87 11.84
C GLU A 104 -1.03 3.51 11.06
N GLY A 105 -0.88 3.00 9.84
CA GLY A 105 -2.01 2.45 9.11
C GLY A 105 -1.68 1.45 8.02
N ILE A 106 -2.72 0.73 7.61
CA ILE A 106 -2.72 -0.13 6.44
C ILE A 106 -3.84 0.35 5.50
N VAL A 107 -3.54 0.48 4.22
CA VAL A 107 -4.56 0.68 3.17
C VAL A 107 -4.58 -0.53 2.25
N VAL A 108 -5.78 -1.08 2.04
CA VAL A 108 -6.02 -2.20 1.12
C VAL A 108 -6.88 -1.76 -0.05
N GLN A 109 -6.35 -1.99 -1.25
CA GLN A 109 -6.99 -1.77 -2.53
C GLN A 109 -7.31 -3.14 -3.15
N SER A 110 -8.46 -3.69 -2.78
CA SER A 110 -9.01 -4.86 -3.45
C SER A 110 -10.41 -4.50 -3.92
N SER A 111 -10.61 -4.34 -5.23
CA SER A 111 -11.96 -4.12 -5.78
C SER A 111 -12.83 -5.32 -5.39
N SER A 112 -13.67 -5.10 -4.38
CA SER A 112 -14.37 -6.13 -3.60
C SER A 112 -15.58 -6.70 -4.34
N SER A 113 -15.53 -6.83 -5.68
CA SER A 113 -16.58 -7.50 -6.43
C SER A 113 -16.72 -8.98 -6.05
N GLY A 114 -15.66 -9.59 -5.51
CA GLY A 114 -15.61 -11.00 -5.11
C GLY A 114 -16.01 -11.32 -3.66
N VAL A 115 -16.29 -10.32 -2.83
CA VAL A 115 -16.91 -10.56 -1.50
C VAL A 115 -18.42 -10.69 -1.71
N THR A 116 -18.81 -11.82 -2.30
CA THR A 116 -20.21 -12.17 -2.52
C THR A 116 -20.83 -12.67 -1.22
N ASP A 117 -22.11 -12.36 -1.00
CA ASP A 117 -22.89 -12.69 0.20
C ASP A 117 -23.12 -14.22 0.39
N ALA A 118 -22.46 -15.09 -0.38
CA ALA A 118 -22.82 -16.50 -0.48
C ALA A 118 -21.60 -17.44 -0.48
N ARG A 119 -20.80 -17.44 0.59
CA ARG A 119 -20.24 -18.72 1.06
C ARG A 119 -21.26 -19.36 1.97
N VAL A 120 -22.06 -20.25 1.39
CA VAL A 120 -22.62 -21.39 2.13
C VAL A 120 -21.41 -22.12 2.70
N TYR A 121 -21.16 -21.92 4.00
CA TYR A 121 -20.09 -22.61 4.72
C TYR A 121 -20.30 -24.12 4.59
N ASP A 122 -19.58 -24.74 3.66
CA ASP A 122 -19.51 -26.20 3.61
C ASP A 122 -18.60 -26.64 4.76
N LYS A 123 -19.22 -27.04 5.88
CA LYS A 123 -18.59 -27.47 7.14
C LYS A 123 -17.62 -28.65 7.01
N LYS A 124 -17.35 -29.15 5.80
CA LYS A 124 -16.53 -30.34 5.53
C LYS A 124 -15.09 -30.07 5.09
N SER A 125 -14.69 -28.83 4.82
CA SER A 125 -13.29 -28.51 4.50
C SER A 125 -12.66 -27.69 5.62
N SER A 126 -11.73 -28.30 6.36
CA SER A 126 -10.94 -27.64 7.42
C SER A 126 -9.88 -26.67 6.89
N ALA A 127 -9.75 -26.51 5.57
CA ALA A 127 -8.86 -25.55 4.93
C ALA A 127 -9.71 -24.57 4.11
N VAL A 128 -9.90 -23.37 4.62
CA VAL A 128 -10.54 -22.28 3.87
C VAL A 128 -9.44 -21.59 3.08
N SER A 129 -9.34 -21.88 1.78
CA SER A 129 -8.55 -21.05 0.87
C SER A 129 -9.31 -19.75 0.63
N PRO A 130 -8.74 -18.57 0.95
CA PRO A 130 -9.35 -17.30 0.54
C PRO A 130 -9.56 -17.31 -0.97
N ASN A 131 -10.69 -16.78 -1.43
CA ASN A 131 -10.76 -16.34 -2.82
C ASN A 131 -9.71 -15.23 -3.02
N ASP A 132 -9.22 -15.03 -4.24
CA ASP A 132 -8.18 -14.01 -4.52
C ASP A 132 -8.55 -12.60 -3.96
N SER A 133 -9.84 -12.25 -3.97
CA SER A 133 -10.35 -10.98 -3.42
C SER A 133 -10.31 -10.86 -1.88
N GLU A 134 -10.18 -11.98 -1.17
CA GLU A 134 -10.11 -12.04 0.31
C GLU A 134 -8.67 -12.09 0.83
N LEU A 135 -7.69 -12.34 -0.04
CA LEU A 135 -6.29 -12.51 0.37
C LEU A 135 -5.76 -11.28 1.12
N LEU A 136 -5.84 -10.07 0.52
CA LEU A 136 -5.25 -8.87 1.14
C LEU A 136 -5.93 -8.49 2.47
N PRO A 137 -7.28 -8.48 2.58
CA PRO A 137 -7.92 -8.28 3.87
C PRO A 137 -7.53 -9.33 4.93
N MET A 138 -7.38 -10.61 4.56
CA MET A 138 -6.91 -11.64 5.48
C MET A 138 -5.47 -11.42 5.95
N ILE A 139 -4.59 -10.95 5.06
CA ILE A 139 -3.22 -10.56 5.40
C ILE A 139 -3.23 -9.48 6.49
N VAL A 140 -4.11 -8.48 6.37
CA VAL A 140 -4.27 -7.44 7.41
C VAL A 140 -4.68 -8.04 8.74
N ALA A 141 -5.65 -8.96 8.74
CA ALA A 141 -6.11 -9.61 9.97
C ALA A 141 -5.00 -10.45 10.65
N GLN A 142 -4.11 -11.07 9.89
CA GLN A 142 -2.97 -11.82 10.43
C GLN A 142 -1.87 -10.88 10.92
N LEU A 143 -1.53 -9.84 10.17
CA LEU A 143 -0.54 -8.83 10.56
C LEU A 143 -0.96 -8.09 11.84
N SER A 144 -2.23 -7.70 11.95
CA SER A 144 -2.73 -6.96 13.13
C SER A 144 -2.69 -7.76 14.44
N GLN A 145 -2.53 -9.08 14.37
CA GLN A 145 -2.34 -9.92 15.56
C GLN A 145 -0.91 -9.89 16.09
N LYS A 146 0.08 -9.59 15.23
CA LYS A 146 1.50 -9.62 15.56
C LYS A 146 2.13 -8.23 15.64
N LEU A 147 1.56 -7.27 14.91
CA LEU A 147 2.06 -5.91 14.78
C LEU A 147 0.94 -4.94 15.17
N PRO A 148 1.17 -4.00 16.12
CA PRO A 148 0.18 -2.97 16.43
C PRO A 148 -0.12 -2.12 15.20
N VAL A 149 -1.41 -1.96 14.87
CA VAL A 149 -1.91 -1.14 13.77
C VAL A 149 -2.93 -0.15 14.30
N SER A 150 -2.80 1.14 13.96
CA SER A 150 -3.72 2.19 14.44
C SER A 150 -4.89 2.46 13.47
N GLN A 151 -4.65 2.40 12.16
CA GLN A 151 -5.65 2.66 11.12
C GLN A 151 -5.74 1.50 10.13
N TYR A 152 -6.94 1.16 9.68
CA TYR A 152 -7.14 0.24 8.56
C TYR A 152 -8.16 0.84 7.59
N TRP A 153 -7.70 1.21 6.40
CA TRP A 153 -8.55 1.71 5.33
C TRP A 153 -8.69 0.63 4.24
N GLN A 154 -9.91 0.40 3.80
CA GLN A 154 -10.20 -0.60 2.78
C GLN A 154 -11.10 0.01 1.71
N ALA A 155 -10.66 -0.07 0.47
CA ALA A 155 -11.45 0.33 -0.69
C ALA A 155 -12.65 -0.60 -0.92
N GLY A 156 -13.65 -0.12 -1.67
CA GLY A 156 -14.89 -0.84 -1.92
C GLY A 156 -15.76 -1.09 -0.69
N ARG A 157 -16.36 -2.29 -0.60
CA ARG A 157 -17.43 -2.64 0.35
C ARG A 157 -16.86 -3.11 1.69
N SER A 158 -16.10 -2.24 2.35
CA SER A 158 -15.42 -2.55 3.61
C SER A 158 -16.38 -2.99 4.73
N GLU A 159 -17.66 -2.61 4.67
CA GLU A 159 -18.66 -3.04 5.66
C GLU A 159 -18.85 -4.55 5.70
N ARG A 160 -18.64 -5.26 4.58
CA ARG A 160 -18.78 -6.71 4.47
C ARG A 160 -17.64 -7.47 5.12
N TRP A 161 -16.52 -6.80 5.40
CA TRP A 161 -15.32 -7.43 5.94
C TRP A 161 -15.47 -7.91 7.38
N SER A 162 -16.23 -7.19 8.20
CA SER A 162 -16.38 -7.50 9.63
C SER A 162 -16.98 -8.89 9.87
N ALA A 163 -17.97 -9.29 9.06
CA ALA A 163 -18.60 -10.61 9.11
C ALA A 163 -17.63 -11.74 8.69
N LEU A 164 -16.86 -11.52 7.62
CA LEU A 164 -15.84 -12.49 7.17
C LEU A 164 -14.76 -12.69 8.23
N GLN A 165 -14.22 -11.61 8.79
CA GLN A 165 -13.17 -11.68 9.81
C GLN A 165 -13.62 -12.43 11.06
N GLN A 166 -14.89 -12.27 11.48
CA GLN A 166 -15.44 -13.02 12.60
C GLN A 166 -15.46 -14.53 12.33
N ALA A 167 -15.83 -14.95 11.12
CA ALA A 167 -15.87 -16.35 10.77
C ALA A 167 -14.48 -17.02 10.73
N TYR A 168 -13.45 -16.29 10.32
CA TYR A 168 -12.06 -16.78 10.34
C TYR A 168 -11.45 -16.86 11.74
N LYS A 169 -11.91 -16.04 12.70
CA LYS A 169 -11.44 -16.14 14.09
C LYS A 169 -11.89 -17.39 14.81
N VAL A 170 -13.02 -17.98 14.40
CA VAL A 170 -13.56 -19.20 15.00
C VAL A 170 -12.63 -20.40 14.82
N THR A 171 -11.70 -20.36 13.86
CA THR A 171 -10.73 -21.42 13.58
C THR A 171 -9.37 -21.27 14.28
N THR A 172 -9.08 -20.12 14.90
CA THR A 172 -7.80 -19.88 15.59
C THR A 172 -8.05 -19.59 17.07
N ASP A 173 -7.70 -20.57 17.91
CA ASP A 173 -8.08 -20.74 19.31
C ASP A 173 -7.34 -19.79 20.30
N SER A 174 -7.28 -18.47 20.05
CA SER A 174 -6.58 -17.53 20.93
C SER A 174 -7.44 -16.36 21.42
N GLN A 175 -7.62 -16.35 22.74
CA GLN A 175 -8.21 -15.27 23.54
C GLN A 175 -7.45 -13.96 23.33
N LYS A 176 -8.21 -12.87 23.11
CA LYS A 176 -7.76 -11.46 23.05
C LYS A 176 -6.84 -11.10 21.87
N THR A 177 -7.28 -11.33 20.63
CA THR A 177 -6.66 -10.70 19.46
C THR A 177 -7.29 -9.32 19.20
N ALA A 178 -6.46 -8.29 19.11
CA ALA A 178 -6.89 -6.94 18.74
C ALA A 178 -7.56 -6.98 17.36
N THR A 179 -8.85 -6.62 17.31
CA THR A 179 -9.60 -6.60 16.07
C THR A 179 -9.55 -5.21 15.52
N ILE A 180 -8.76 -5.00 14.45
CA ILE A 180 -8.80 -3.73 13.74
C ILE A 180 -10.02 -3.69 12.83
N SER A 181 -10.86 -2.66 12.98
CA SER A 181 -12.03 -2.46 12.14
C SER A 181 -11.65 -1.71 10.86
N ALA A 182 -12.11 -2.22 9.73
CA ALA A 182 -11.94 -1.56 8.44
C ALA A 182 -12.78 -0.28 8.37
N GLN A 183 -12.13 0.82 8.03
CA GLN A 183 -12.77 2.07 7.62
C GLN A 183 -12.78 2.12 6.09
N ARG A 184 -13.81 2.73 5.50
CA ARG A 184 -13.87 2.91 4.04
C ARG A 184 -12.70 3.76 3.56
N CYS A 185 -12.03 3.36 2.49
CA CYS A 185 -11.17 4.23 1.69
C CYS A 185 -12.06 4.84 0.60
N GLU A 186 -12.45 6.09 0.77
CA GLU A 186 -13.33 6.80 -0.17
C GLU A 186 -12.95 8.27 -0.25
N SER A 187 -13.32 8.91 -1.36
CA SER A 187 -12.95 10.28 -1.68
C SER A 187 -13.27 11.24 -0.52
N GLY A 188 -12.31 12.07 -0.14
CA GLY A 188 -12.41 13.03 0.96
C GLY A 188 -11.94 12.50 2.32
N LYS A 189 -11.63 11.20 2.44
CA LYS A 189 -11.04 10.67 3.68
C LYS A 189 -9.59 11.14 3.84
N ILE A 190 -9.28 11.68 5.01
CA ILE A 190 -7.96 12.27 5.32
C ILE A 190 -7.42 11.71 6.63
N TRP A 191 -6.12 11.48 6.67
CA TRP A 191 -5.32 11.35 7.89
C TRP A 191 -4.13 12.30 7.78
N GLN A 192 -3.76 12.93 8.88
CA GLN A 192 -2.69 13.93 8.90
C GLN A 192 -1.89 13.82 10.18
N LEU A 193 -0.57 14.00 10.09
CA LEU A 193 0.26 14.21 11.28
C LEU A 193 -0.15 15.51 11.99
N ALA A 194 -0.01 15.55 13.31
CA ALA A 194 -0.42 16.71 14.11
C ALA A 194 0.29 18.02 13.73
N ASN A 195 1.49 17.94 13.17
CA ASN A 195 2.27 19.09 12.69
C ASN A 195 1.95 19.48 11.23
N GLY A 196 1.11 18.72 10.53
CA GLY A 196 0.74 18.97 9.13
C GLY A 196 1.76 18.53 8.09
N ASP A 197 2.90 17.97 8.50
CA ASP A 197 4.03 17.65 7.60
C ASP A 197 3.79 16.45 6.67
N LEU A 198 2.84 15.59 7.03
CA LEU A 198 2.42 14.46 6.21
C LEU A 198 0.90 14.37 6.23
N THR A 199 0.30 14.33 5.05
CA THR A 199 -1.13 14.15 4.85
C THR A 199 -1.36 12.98 3.88
N LEU A 200 -2.23 12.06 4.26
CA LEU A 200 -2.76 11.01 3.38
C LEU A 200 -4.22 11.33 3.10
N GLN A 201 -4.56 11.50 1.83
CA GLN A 201 -5.91 11.78 1.37
C GLN A 201 -6.36 10.76 0.33
N ALA A 202 -7.52 10.17 0.52
CA ALA A 202 -8.22 9.45 -0.54
C ALA A 202 -8.85 10.47 -1.50
N ILE A 203 -8.44 10.46 -2.76
CA ILE A 203 -8.94 11.37 -3.80
C ILE A 203 -10.03 10.73 -4.66
N THR A 204 -10.02 9.40 -4.79
CA THR A 204 -11.07 8.63 -5.47
C THR A 204 -11.69 7.58 -4.54
N GLY A 205 -12.67 6.84 -5.05
CA GLY A 205 -13.39 5.78 -4.33
C GLY A 205 -14.79 6.21 -3.91
N TRP A 206 -15.81 5.57 -4.49
CA TRP A 206 -17.23 5.89 -4.27
C TRP A 206 -18.02 4.62 -3.93
N SER A 207 -17.89 4.17 -2.68
CA SER A 207 -18.54 2.96 -2.17
C SER A 207 -20.08 2.96 -2.26
N LYS A 208 -20.69 4.16 -2.32
CA LYS A 208 -22.15 4.35 -2.41
C LYS A 208 -22.71 4.16 -3.81
N ILE A 209 -21.90 4.25 -4.85
CA ILE A 209 -22.32 3.95 -6.22
C ILE A 209 -22.27 2.44 -6.38
N GLU A 210 -23.34 1.82 -6.88
CA GLU A 210 -23.44 0.37 -7.01
C GLU A 210 -22.68 -0.15 -8.24
N ASP A 211 -21.41 0.22 -8.35
CA ASP A 211 -20.53 -0.13 -9.46
C ASP A 211 -19.09 -0.32 -8.96
N ALA A 212 -18.58 -1.55 -9.06
CA ALA A 212 -17.24 -1.90 -8.58
C ALA A 212 -16.11 -1.19 -9.33
N SER A 213 -16.37 -0.67 -10.54
CA SER A 213 -15.40 0.08 -11.33
C SER A 213 -15.05 1.46 -10.77
N VAL A 214 -15.77 1.94 -9.74
CA VAL A 214 -15.52 3.24 -9.08
C VAL A 214 -15.19 3.10 -7.59
N TRP A 215 -14.92 1.87 -7.13
CA TRP A 215 -14.71 1.55 -5.71
C TRP A 215 -13.27 1.61 -5.25
N ASP A 216 -12.33 1.41 -6.16
CA ASP A 216 -10.90 1.52 -5.88
C ASP A 216 -10.56 2.98 -5.50
N CYS A 217 -9.56 3.14 -4.64
CA CYS A 217 -9.29 4.36 -3.89
C CYS A 217 -7.84 4.80 -4.13
N THR A 218 -7.64 5.78 -5.01
CA THR A 218 -6.36 6.43 -5.19
C THR A 218 -6.06 7.34 -3.99
N LEU A 219 -4.83 7.27 -3.51
CA LEU A 219 -4.33 8.11 -2.41
C LEU A 219 -3.38 9.19 -2.92
N ALA A 220 -3.56 10.42 -2.45
CA ALA A 220 -2.56 11.48 -2.50
C ALA A 220 -1.83 11.54 -1.16
N ILE A 221 -0.51 11.48 -1.20
CA ILE A 221 0.38 11.61 -0.05
C ILE A 221 1.14 12.90 -0.20
N ASP A 222 0.76 13.90 0.59
CA ASP A 222 1.39 15.21 0.59
C ASP A 222 2.37 15.29 1.75
N SER A 223 3.61 15.68 1.45
CA SER A 223 4.67 15.80 2.44
C SER A 223 5.42 17.12 2.32
N SER A 224 5.81 17.67 3.47
CA SER A 224 6.65 18.87 3.54
C SER A 224 8.09 18.65 3.06
N THR A 225 8.51 17.39 2.87
CA THR A 225 9.82 17.03 2.29
C THR A 225 9.68 16.02 1.15
N PRO A 226 10.66 15.93 0.24
CA PRO A 226 10.62 14.97 -0.87
C PRO A 226 10.59 13.51 -0.41
N ILE A 227 9.59 12.76 -0.89
CA ILE A 227 9.51 11.30 -0.68
C ILE A 227 10.41 10.58 -1.69
N ARG A 228 11.35 9.76 -1.20
CA ARG A 228 12.14 8.86 -2.04
C ARG A 228 11.41 7.55 -2.29
N VAL A 229 11.35 7.10 -3.54
CA VAL A 229 10.77 5.79 -3.88
C VAL A 229 11.89 4.80 -4.18
N LEU A 230 12.00 3.74 -3.37
CA LEU A 230 13.03 2.72 -3.49
C LEU A 230 12.42 1.35 -3.76
N LYS A 231 13.10 0.52 -4.56
CA LYS A 231 12.83 -0.91 -4.68
C LYS A 231 13.59 -1.64 -3.58
N TYR A 232 12.85 -2.28 -2.68
CA TYR A 232 13.42 -3.00 -1.55
C TYR A 232 14.17 -4.25 -2.02
N GLN A 233 15.40 -4.41 -1.53
CA GLN A 233 16.22 -5.61 -1.71
C GLN A 233 16.20 -6.44 -0.43
N ALA A 234 15.68 -7.66 -0.50
CA ALA A 234 15.47 -8.52 0.67
C ALA A 234 16.77 -9.11 1.24
N ASP A 235 17.76 -9.29 0.37
CA ASP A 235 19.10 -9.78 0.67
C ASP A 235 20.00 -8.69 1.27
N ASP A 236 19.81 -7.43 0.86
CA ASP A 236 20.53 -6.29 1.41
C ASP A 236 19.65 -5.01 1.45
N PRO A 237 18.84 -4.83 2.51
CA PRO A 237 17.93 -3.68 2.63
C PRO A 237 18.60 -2.33 2.47
N LEU A 238 19.87 -2.21 2.89
CA LEU A 238 20.66 -0.96 2.83
C LEU A 238 21.07 -0.59 1.40
N LYS A 239 21.06 -1.56 0.47
CA LYS A 239 21.34 -1.36 -0.95
C LYS A 239 20.09 -1.27 -1.82
N SER A 240 18.91 -1.05 -1.21
CA SER A 240 17.68 -0.77 -1.94
C SER A 240 17.89 0.37 -2.95
N LEU A 241 17.50 0.13 -4.21
CA LEU A 241 17.81 1.02 -5.33
C LEU A 241 16.66 2.00 -5.58
N PRO A 242 16.91 3.21 -6.09
CA PRO A 242 15.85 4.08 -6.60
C PRO A 242 14.97 3.35 -7.61
N ALA A 243 13.66 3.53 -7.48
CA ALA A 243 12.73 3.04 -8.49
C ALA A 243 12.93 3.79 -9.81
N ILE A 244 12.70 3.09 -10.93
CA ILE A 244 12.88 3.66 -12.27
C ILE A 244 11.71 4.61 -12.52
N SER A 245 11.99 5.90 -12.66
CA SER A 245 11.01 6.91 -13.04
C SER A 245 11.04 7.16 -14.54
N GLN A 246 9.85 7.38 -15.10
CA GLN A 246 9.63 7.87 -16.46
C GLN A 246 9.25 9.35 -16.31
N THR A 247 10.13 10.26 -16.73
CA THR A 247 9.85 11.69 -16.72
C THR A 247 8.95 12.03 -17.92
N LEU A 248 7.81 12.68 -17.68
CA LEU A 248 6.99 13.16 -18.78
C LEU A 248 7.72 14.32 -19.49
N MET A 249 7.93 14.19 -20.81
CA MET A 249 8.72 15.12 -21.62
C MET A 249 8.22 16.59 -21.61
N SER A 250 7.04 16.87 -21.05
CA SER A 250 6.44 18.21 -21.01
C SER A 250 7.09 19.17 -20.00
N LYS A 251 7.98 18.71 -19.10
CA LYS A 251 8.68 19.56 -18.11
C LYS A 251 10.19 19.32 -18.12
N ILE A 252 10.83 19.43 -19.28
CA ILE A 252 12.29 19.58 -19.35
C ILE A 252 12.62 21.05 -19.08
N GLN A 253 12.46 21.48 -17.84
CA GLN A 253 13.09 22.70 -17.35
C GLN A 253 14.18 22.26 -16.38
N PRO A 254 15.43 22.71 -16.55
CA PRO A 254 16.50 22.32 -15.66
C PRO A 254 16.09 22.69 -14.24
N LEU A 255 16.14 21.72 -13.34
CA LEU A 255 15.92 21.89 -11.92
C LEU A 255 17.01 22.84 -11.41
N THR A 256 16.80 24.14 -11.50
CA THR A 256 17.65 25.11 -10.80
C THR A 256 17.45 24.86 -9.30
N ASP A 257 18.55 24.64 -8.60
CA ASP A 257 18.68 24.47 -7.15
C ASP A 257 18.03 25.62 -6.37
N GLN A 258 16.70 25.65 -6.31
CA GLN A 258 15.98 26.48 -5.36
C GLN A 258 15.45 25.58 -4.25
N ALA A 259 16.31 25.40 -3.26
CA ALA A 259 16.06 24.81 -1.96
C ALA A 259 15.09 25.66 -1.12
N ASN A 260 13.92 25.99 -1.66
CA ASN A 260 12.83 26.65 -0.94
C ASN A 260 11.67 25.66 -0.79
N ILE A 261 11.66 24.94 0.33
CA ILE A 261 10.54 24.16 0.91
C ILE A 261 9.66 23.50 -0.18
N SER A 262 10.23 22.52 -0.88
CA SER A 262 9.52 21.78 -1.92
C SER A 262 8.61 20.74 -1.27
N GLN A 263 7.33 21.07 -1.10
CA GLN A 263 6.32 20.06 -0.84
C GLN A 263 6.34 19.04 -1.99
N SER A 264 6.26 17.77 -1.64
CA SER A 264 6.14 16.68 -2.60
C SER A 264 4.80 15.98 -2.45
N ARG A 265 4.23 15.60 -3.59
CA ARG A 265 3.03 14.79 -3.67
C ARG A 265 3.39 13.44 -4.28
N LEU A 266 2.97 12.36 -3.63
CA LEU A 266 3.03 11.01 -4.18
C LEU A 266 1.61 10.47 -4.32
N ILE A 267 1.19 10.19 -5.55
CA ILE A 267 -0.10 9.61 -5.86
C ILE A 267 0.07 8.10 -5.97
N LEU A 268 -0.59 7.35 -5.09
CA LEU A 268 -0.65 5.88 -5.13
C LEU A 268 -1.94 5.46 -5.82
N ASN A 269 -1.82 4.99 -7.06
CA ASN A 269 -2.96 4.49 -7.82
C ASN A 269 -2.99 2.96 -7.81
N ALA A 270 -4.14 2.41 -7.46
CA ALA A 270 -4.44 0.99 -7.57
C ALA A 270 -5.61 0.71 -8.53
N ASP A 271 -6.17 1.74 -9.14
CA ASP A 271 -7.34 1.65 -10.00
C ASP A 271 -6.95 0.93 -11.31
N THR A 272 -7.67 -0.16 -11.60
CA THR A 272 -7.54 -0.92 -12.86
C THR A 272 -8.65 -0.63 -13.87
N HIS A 273 -9.50 0.37 -13.57
CA HIS A 273 -10.60 0.75 -14.44
C HIS A 273 -10.61 2.25 -14.67
N GLU A 274 -10.76 2.66 -15.93
CA GLU A 274 -10.83 4.07 -16.34
C GLU A 274 -11.97 4.87 -15.69
N ARG A 275 -13.05 4.19 -15.25
CA ARG A 275 -14.27 4.86 -14.79
C ARG A 275 -14.05 5.61 -13.49
N VAL A 276 -13.12 5.16 -12.64
CA VAL A 276 -12.73 5.88 -11.41
C VAL A 276 -12.28 7.30 -11.76
N TRP A 277 -11.43 7.45 -12.77
CA TRP A 277 -10.86 8.73 -13.19
C TRP A 277 -11.81 9.57 -14.02
N GLN A 278 -12.67 8.94 -14.83
CA GLN A 278 -13.79 9.63 -15.49
C GLN A 278 -14.74 10.23 -14.44
N MET A 279 -15.09 9.46 -13.42
CA MET A 279 -15.94 9.93 -12.31
C MET A 279 -15.26 11.04 -11.51
N TRP A 280 -13.97 10.89 -11.20
CA TRP A 280 -13.18 11.93 -10.55
C TRP A 280 -13.23 13.23 -11.35
N SER A 281 -13.00 13.15 -12.66
CA SER A 281 -13.04 14.32 -13.55
C SER A 281 -14.42 14.97 -13.54
N LEU A 282 -15.51 14.21 -13.55
CA LEU A 282 -16.87 14.76 -13.50
C LEU A 282 -17.23 15.43 -12.17
N LEU A 283 -16.78 14.86 -11.05
CA LEU A 283 -17.17 15.30 -9.70
C LEU A 283 -16.21 16.33 -9.10
N CYS A 284 -14.95 16.35 -9.54
CA CYS A 284 -13.87 17.15 -8.97
C CYS A 284 -13.27 18.14 -9.98
N SER A 285 -13.81 18.21 -11.21
CA SER A 285 -13.59 19.37 -12.06
C SER A 285 -14.07 20.60 -11.29
N VAL A 286 -13.21 21.62 -11.17
CA VAL A 286 -13.50 22.96 -10.63
C VAL A 286 -13.26 23.20 -9.12
N ASP A 287 -12.18 22.65 -8.51
CA ASP A 287 -11.71 23.18 -7.21
C ASP A 287 -10.17 23.16 -7.03
N SER A 288 -9.41 23.48 -8.09
CA SER A 288 -7.94 23.60 -8.00
C SER A 288 -7.43 24.91 -7.38
N THR A 289 -8.30 25.76 -6.82
CA THR A 289 -7.92 27.10 -6.33
C THR A 289 -7.73 27.26 -4.82
N ASN A 290 -7.77 26.19 -4.00
CA ASN A 290 -7.70 26.35 -2.54
C ASN A 290 -6.55 25.62 -1.81
N HIS A 291 -5.51 25.17 -2.52
CA HIS A 291 -4.22 24.89 -1.88
C HIS A 291 -3.18 25.85 -2.43
N ASN A 292 -3.04 27.00 -1.75
CA ASN A 292 -1.97 28.01 -1.92
C ASN A 292 -0.58 27.45 -1.54
N ILE A 293 -0.29 26.19 -1.85
CA ILE A 293 1.00 25.59 -1.60
C ILE A 293 1.51 25.02 -2.91
N ALA A 294 2.59 25.61 -3.40
CA ALA A 294 3.24 25.18 -4.63
C ALA A 294 3.84 23.78 -4.40
N ILE A 295 3.14 22.76 -4.88
CA ILE A 295 3.69 21.40 -4.97
C ILE A 295 4.72 21.42 -6.09
N ASN A 296 5.99 21.22 -5.74
CA ASN A 296 7.09 21.32 -6.70
C ASN A 296 7.36 20.00 -7.44
N ARG A 297 6.88 18.87 -6.90
CA ARG A 297 7.09 17.54 -7.49
C ARG A 297 5.95 16.60 -7.17
N THR A 298 5.25 16.14 -8.21
CA THR A 298 4.21 15.12 -8.13
C THR A 298 4.69 13.82 -8.81
N ILE A 299 4.81 12.76 -8.01
CA ILE A 299 5.16 11.42 -8.48
C ILE A 299 3.88 10.58 -8.52
N TRP A 300 3.67 9.86 -9.61
CA TRP A 300 2.66 8.83 -9.71
C TRP A 300 3.29 7.45 -9.52
N LEU A 301 2.74 6.66 -8.61
CA LEU A 301 3.10 5.26 -8.42
C LEU A 301 1.88 4.37 -8.65
N GLY A 302 1.90 3.61 -9.74
CA GLY A 302 0.84 2.69 -10.13
C GLY A 302 1.37 1.35 -10.62
N HIS A 303 0.55 0.62 -11.36
CA HIS A 303 0.92 -0.63 -12.03
C HIS A 303 0.70 -0.50 -13.54
N SER A 304 1.31 -1.35 -14.37
CA SER A 304 1.12 -1.30 -15.83
C SER A 304 -0.31 -1.60 -16.30
N THR A 305 -1.13 -2.20 -15.44
CA THR A 305 -2.58 -2.42 -15.67
C THR A 305 -3.44 -1.27 -15.13
N SER A 306 -2.83 -0.27 -14.49
CA SER A 306 -3.54 0.90 -14.02
C SER A 306 -3.93 1.80 -15.18
N HIS A 307 -5.16 2.32 -15.17
CA HIS A 307 -5.63 3.27 -16.18
C HIS A 307 -5.55 4.70 -15.65
N ILE A 308 -5.01 5.63 -16.45
CA ILE A 308 -4.99 7.07 -16.19
C ILE A 308 -5.13 7.81 -17.53
N SER A 309 -5.95 8.86 -17.58
CA SER A 309 -6.09 9.68 -18.78
C SER A 309 -5.09 10.85 -18.81
N ASN A 310 -4.82 11.38 -20.01
CA ASN A 310 -3.96 12.56 -20.17
C ASN A 310 -4.52 13.80 -19.45
N GLU A 311 -5.85 13.90 -19.36
CA GLU A 311 -6.52 14.96 -18.61
C GLU A 311 -6.17 14.89 -17.12
N VAL A 312 -6.25 13.71 -16.51
CA VAL A 312 -5.88 13.52 -15.09
C VAL A 312 -4.41 13.80 -14.85
N ILE A 313 -3.52 13.34 -15.75
CA ILE A 313 -2.08 13.65 -15.68
C ILE A 313 -1.85 15.16 -15.59
N SER A 314 -2.54 15.91 -16.45
CA SER A 314 -2.42 17.36 -16.55
C SER A 314 -3.01 18.06 -15.32
N GLN A 315 -4.21 17.65 -14.89
CA GLN A 315 -4.90 18.24 -13.74
C GLN A 315 -4.20 17.97 -12.41
N GLN A 316 -3.60 16.78 -12.25
CA GLN A 316 -2.80 16.42 -11.07
C GLN A 316 -1.35 16.89 -11.15
N GLN A 317 -0.95 17.53 -12.26
CA GLN A 317 0.41 18.04 -12.49
C GLN A 317 1.49 16.96 -12.29
N ILE A 318 1.26 15.74 -12.79
CA ILE A 318 2.18 14.61 -12.61
C ILE A 318 3.48 14.86 -13.40
N ASP A 319 4.61 14.85 -12.69
CA ASP A 319 5.95 15.09 -13.26
C ASP A 319 6.66 13.79 -13.62
N GLU A 320 6.48 12.77 -12.77
CA GLU A 320 7.19 11.49 -12.86
C GLU A 320 6.24 10.32 -12.65
N ILE A 321 6.44 9.27 -13.43
CA ILE A 321 5.66 8.04 -13.35
C ILE A 321 6.58 6.88 -12.96
N ILE A 322 6.17 6.12 -11.94
CA ILE A 322 6.80 4.90 -11.48
C ILE A 322 5.74 3.79 -11.50
N THR A 323 6.15 2.60 -11.92
CA THR A 323 5.27 1.42 -11.92
C THR A 323 5.85 0.32 -11.03
N TYR A 324 5.01 -0.34 -10.24
CA TYR A 324 5.40 -1.46 -9.37
C TYR A 324 6.12 -2.60 -10.13
N ASP A 325 5.65 -2.93 -11.33
CA ASP A 325 6.18 -4.01 -12.17
C ASP A 325 7.28 -3.54 -13.15
N SER A 326 7.71 -2.27 -13.03
CA SER A 326 8.78 -1.67 -13.84
C SER A 326 8.54 -1.64 -15.36
N LYS A 327 7.29 -1.80 -15.80
CA LYS A 327 6.92 -1.70 -17.22
C LYS A 327 6.50 -0.26 -17.56
N PRO A 328 6.71 0.20 -18.80
CA PRO A 328 6.24 1.52 -19.21
C PRO A 328 4.73 1.65 -19.08
N LEU A 329 4.24 2.81 -18.59
CA LEU A 329 2.80 3.10 -18.51
C LEU A 329 2.19 3.45 -19.88
N GLU A 330 3.02 3.58 -20.92
CA GLU A 330 2.60 3.81 -22.31
C GLU A 330 1.55 2.78 -22.78
N VAL A 331 1.62 1.55 -22.26
CA VAL A 331 0.63 0.48 -22.55
C VAL A 331 -0.77 0.84 -22.02
N ALA A 332 -0.88 1.59 -20.92
CA ALA A 332 -2.16 2.03 -20.36
C ALA A 332 -2.67 3.35 -20.98
N LEU A 333 -1.75 4.27 -21.33
CA LEU A 333 -2.04 5.56 -21.97
C LEU A 333 -2.50 5.43 -23.43
N SER A 334 -2.18 4.33 -24.10
CA SER A 334 -2.50 4.08 -25.53
C SER A 334 -4.01 3.98 -25.83
N SER A 335 -4.86 3.95 -24.80
CA SER A 335 -6.33 3.80 -24.95
C SER A 335 -7.02 5.05 -25.50
N ASP A 336 -6.43 6.24 -25.33
CA ASP A 336 -7.00 7.52 -25.81
C ASP A 336 -6.67 7.81 -27.29
N ALA A 337 -5.68 7.12 -27.88
CA ALA A 337 -5.24 7.41 -29.25
C ALA A 337 -6.17 6.85 -30.33
N LEU A 338 -7.02 5.88 -30.01
CA LEU A 338 -7.88 5.20 -30.99
C LEU A 338 -9.31 5.76 -31.12
N ILE A 339 -9.67 6.81 -30.36
CA ILE A 339 -11.00 7.44 -30.44
C ILE A 339 -10.96 8.78 -31.23
N ARG A 340 -9.79 9.24 -31.66
CA ARG A 340 -9.65 10.50 -32.41
C ARG A 340 -9.36 10.39 -33.92
N GLU A 341 -9.25 9.19 -34.47
CA GLU A 341 -9.23 8.95 -35.92
C GLU A 341 -10.53 8.28 -36.37
N GLY A 342 -11.63 9.03 -36.30
CA GLY A 342 -12.95 8.55 -36.68
C GLY A 342 -13.99 9.66 -36.74
N ASP A 343 -13.65 10.77 -37.41
CA ASP A 343 -14.62 11.71 -37.99
C ASP A 343 -14.50 11.67 -39.52
#